data_AF-Q93EI9-F1
#
_entry.id   AF-Q93EI9-F1
#
_cell.length_a   1.000
_cell.length_b   1.000
_cell.length_c   1.000
_cell.angle_alpha   90.00
_cell.angle_beta   90.00
_cell.angle_gamma   90.00
#
_symmetry.space_group_name_H-M   'P 1'
#
loop_
_entity.id
_entity.type
_entity.pdbx_description
1 polymer ?
#
loop_
_entity_poly.entity_id
_entity_poly.type
_entity_poly.pdbx_seq_one_letter_code
_entity_poly.pdbx_strand_id
1 'polypeptide(L)'
;VHTAFIATIADDARAQKIQEKWKYFVQRFEHSYAFIPTLKNMMAREQIPQEFLFLAMAESEFAPSAKSSKKAIGIWQIMPATGKSLGLE
;
A
#
# COMPACT_ATOMS: atom_id res chain seq x y z
N VAL A 1 -2.78 -41.99 -10.68
CA VAL A 1 -3.39 -40.74 -10.19
C VAL A 1 -2.83 -39.60 -11.04
N HIS A 2 -3.65 -38.87 -11.80
CA HIS A 2 -3.19 -37.84 -12.75
C HIS A 2 -2.73 -36.57 -12.01
N THR A 3 -1.50 -36.57 -11.53
CA THR A 3 -0.87 -35.43 -10.84
C THR A 3 -0.74 -34.19 -11.72
N ALA A 4 -0.57 -34.36 -13.04
CA ALA A 4 -0.46 -33.26 -13.99
C ALA A 4 -1.72 -32.38 -14.04
N PHE A 5 -2.92 -32.99 -14.00
CA PHE A 5 -4.19 -32.26 -14.01
C PHE A 5 -4.38 -31.39 -12.76
N ILE A 6 -4.00 -31.91 -11.58
CA ILE A 6 -4.09 -31.17 -10.31
C ILE A 6 -3.11 -29.98 -10.28
N ALA A 7 -1.91 -30.14 -10.85
CA ALA A 7 -0.95 -29.06 -10.96
C ALA A 7 -1.48 -27.90 -11.83
N THR A 8 -2.05 -28.22 -13.00
CA THR A 8 -2.64 -27.20 -13.90
C THR A 8 -3.77 -26.42 -13.22
N ILE A 9 -4.70 -27.11 -12.52
CA ILE A 9 -5.79 -26.45 -11.80
C ILE A 9 -5.27 -25.54 -10.68
N ALA A 10 -4.22 -25.96 -9.97
CA ALA A 10 -3.60 -25.16 -8.92
C ALA A 10 -2.91 -23.90 -9.48
N ASP A 11 -2.27 -24.01 -10.65
CA ASP A 11 -1.64 -22.88 -11.34
C ASP A 11 -2.68 -21.87 -11.85
N ASP A 12 -3.79 -22.35 -12.43
CA ASP A 12 -4.89 -21.50 -12.88
C ASP A 12 -5.55 -20.74 -11.71
N ALA A 13 -5.80 -21.43 -10.58
CA ALA A 13 -6.33 -20.80 -9.37
C ALA A 13 -5.37 -19.75 -8.80
N ARG A 14 -4.05 -20.01 -8.85
CA ARG A 14 -3.03 -19.04 -8.45
C ARG A 14 -3.01 -17.82 -9.38
N ALA A 15 -3.11 -18.03 -10.69
CA ALA A 15 -3.15 -16.96 -11.68
C ALA A 15 -4.39 -16.06 -11.47
N GLN A 16 -5.56 -16.66 -11.25
CA GLN A 16 -6.80 -15.93 -10.93
C GLN A 16 -6.64 -15.07 -9.68
N LYS A 17 -6.11 -15.64 -8.59
CA LYS A 17 -5.87 -14.92 -7.33
C LYS A 17 -4.90 -13.75 -7.50
N ILE A 18 -3.88 -13.91 -8.35
CA ILE A 18 -2.95 -12.83 -8.70
C ILE A 18 -3.72 -11.72 -9.43
N GLN A 19 -4.51 -12.06 -10.45
CA GLN A 19 -5.32 -11.10 -11.21
C GLN A 19 -6.30 -10.32 -10.32
N GLU A 20 -6.99 -11.00 -9.40
CA GLU A 20 -7.91 -10.37 -8.45
C GLU A 20 -7.18 -9.37 -7.54
N LYS A 21 -6.02 -9.76 -7.00
CA LYS A 21 -5.19 -8.86 -6.18
C LYS A 21 -4.70 -7.65 -6.98
N TRP A 22 -4.26 -7.85 -8.23
CA TRP A 22 -3.85 -6.74 -9.10
C TRP A 22 -5.01 -5.79 -9.39
N LYS A 23 -6.20 -6.31 -9.69
CA LYS A 23 -7.39 -5.50 -9.91
C LYS A 23 -7.74 -4.68 -8.67
N TYR A 24 -7.70 -5.30 -7.48
CA TYR A 24 -7.91 -4.60 -6.21
C TYR A 24 -6.90 -3.46 -6.02
N PHE A 25 -5.61 -3.75 -6.20
CA PHE A 25 -4.52 -2.77 -6.07
C PHE A 25 -4.69 -1.61 -7.04
N VAL A 26 -4.90 -1.88 -8.33
CA VAL A 26 -5.08 -0.83 -9.35
C VAL A 26 -6.29 0.03 -9.00
N GLN A 27 -7.42 -0.57 -8.64
CA GLN A 27 -8.59 0.18 -8.22
C GLN A 27 -8.27 1.08 -7.03
N ARG A 28 -7.65 0.57 -5.97
CA ARG A 28 -7.25 1.36 -4.79
C ARG A 28 -6.29 2.49 -5.13
N PHE A 29 -5.33 2.22 -6.01
CA PHE A 29 -4.28 3.15 -6.42
C PHE A 29 -4.85 4.33 -7.23
N GLU A 30 -5.71 4.06 -8.22
CA GLU A 30 -6.36 5.09 -9.06
C GLU A 30 -7.11 6.15 -8.22
N HIS A 31 -7.82 5.72 -7.18
CA HIS A 31 -8.57 6.64 -6.30
C HIS A 31 -7.67 7.50 -5.41
N SER A 32 -6.44 7.05 -5.16
CA SER A 32 -5.52 7.68 -4.21
C SER A 32 -4.44 8.52 -4.89
N TYR A 33 -4.31 8.39 -6.22
CA TYR A 33 -3.35 9.13 -7.06
C TYR A 33 -3.50 10.65 -6.98
N ALA A 34 -4.72 11.13 -6.69
CA ALA A 34 -5.02 12.56 -6.56
C ALA A 34 -4.11 13.30 -5.55
N PHE A 35 -3.59 12.60 -4.54
CA PHE A 35 -2.76 13.21 -3.50
C PHE A 35 -1.26 13.19 -3.82
N ILE A 36 -0.81 12.39 -4.79
CA ILE A 36 0.62 12.23 -5.11
C ILE A 36 1.28 13.56 -5.50
N PRO A 37 0.70 14.42 -6.37
CA PRO A 37 1.29 15.72 -6.69
C PRO A 37 1.47 16.60 -5.45
N THR A 38 0.48 16.61 -4.56
CA THR A 38 0.55 17.36 -3.29
C THR A 38 1.66 16.84 -2.39
N LEU A 39 1.76 15.52 -2.22
CA LEU A 39 2.82 14.90 -1.42
C LEU A 39 4.22 15.17 -2.01
N LYS A 40 4.38 15.06 -3.33
CA LYS A 40 5.63 15.40 -4.03
C LYS A 40 6.06 16.84 -3.76
N ASN A 41 5.11 17.77 -3.86
CA ASN A 41 5.35 19.19 -3.60
C ASN A 41 5.74 19.45 -2.14
N MET A 42 5.06 18.81 -1.18
CA MET A 42 5.40 18.91 0.23
C MET A 42 6.80 18.35 0.51
N MET A 43 7.10 17.16 -0.01
CA MET A 43 8.44 16.56 0.14
C MET A 43 9.54 17.44 -0.44
N ALA A 44 9.32 18.04 -1.62
CA ALA A 44 10.30 18.94 -2.22
C ALA A 44 10.56 20.18 -1.35
N ARG A 45 9.52 20.74 -0.72
CA ARG A 45 9.64 21.88 0.20
C ARG A 45 10.40 21.52 1.47
N GLU A 46 10.11 20.35 2.04
CA GLU A 46 10.74 19.84 3.26
C GLU A 46 12.07 19.12 3.01
N GLN A 47 12.58 19.14 1.77
CA GLN A 47 13.83 18.48 1.36
C GLN A 47 13.83 16.96 1.64
N ILE A 48 12.65 16.33 1.56
CA ILE A 48 12.45 14.89 1.68
C ILE A 48 12.65 14.24 0.29
N PRO A 49 13.42 13.14 0.19
CA PRO A 49 13.57 12.38 -1.05
C PRO A 49 12.22 11.91 -1.61
N GLN A 50 12.01 12.06 -2.92
CA GLN A 50 10.73 11.71 -3.57
C GLN A 50 10.46 10.20 -3.53
N GLU A 51 11.53 9.40 -3.42
CA GLU A 51 11.52 7.95 -3.23
C GLU A 51 10.77 7.55 -1.95
N PHE A 52 10.61 8.46 -0.98
CA PHE A 52 9.82 8.21 0.21
C PHE A 52 8.36 7.87 -0.13
N LEU A 53 7.83 8.32 -1.28
CA LEU A 53 6.50 7.91 -1.77
C LEU A 53 6.34 6.40 -1.94
N PHE A 54 7.41 5.65 -2.19
CA PHE A 54 7.33 4.20 -2.30
C PHE A 54 6.93 3.56 -0.96
N LEU A 55 7.25 4.19 0.17
CA LEU A 55 6.80 3.72 1.49
C LEU A 55 5.28 3.87 1.62
N ALA A 56 4.70 5.00 1.22
CA ALA A 56 3.25 5.21 1.22
C ALA A 56 2.51 4.19 0.33
N MET A 57 3.10 3.87 -0.81
CA MET A 57 2.57 2.83 -1.71
C MET A 57 2.56 1.46 -1.03
N ALA A 58 3.68 1.06 -0.44
CA ALA A 58 3.83 -0.26 0.17
C ALA A 58 2.98 -0.44 1.44
N GLU A 59 2.83 0.61 2.25
CA GLU A 59 2.17 0.54 3.56
C GLU A 59 0.65 0.65 3.48
N SER A 60 0.11 1.46 2.57
CA SER A 60 -1.32 1.76 2.55
C SER A 60 -1.93 1.91 1.16
N GLU A 61 -1.15 1.76 0.09
CA GLU A 61 -1.60 2.07 -1.27
C GLU A 61 -2.16 3.50 -1.37
N PHE A 62 -1.50 4.44 -0.66
CA PHE A 62 -1.89 5.85 -0.52
C PHE A 62 -3.26 6.09 0.15
N ALA A 63 -3.79 5.13 0.91
CA ALA A 63 -5.07 5.28 1.60
C ALA A 63 -4.97 6.17 2.87
N PRO A 64 -5.57 7.38 2.90
CA PRO A 64 -5.45 8.28 4.04
C PRO A 64 -6.17 7.81 5.30
N SER A 65 -7.19 6.98 5.14
CA SER A 65 -7.96 6.38 6.24
C SER A 65 -7.50 4.96 6.62
N ALA A 66 -6.35 4.50 6.11
CA ALA A 66 -5.85 3.17 6.39
C ALA A 66 -5.63 2.97 7.90
N LYS A 67 -6.06 1.81 8.40
CA LYS A 67 -5.89 1.40 9.79
C LYS A 67 -5.54 -0.09 9.86
N SER A 68 -4.37 -0.42 10.39
CA SER A 68 -3.99 -1.81 10.58
C SER A 68 -4.65 -2.44 11.80
N SER A 69 -4.62 -3.78 11.86
CA SER A 69 -5.01 -4.56 13.04
C SER A 69 -4.15 -4.24 14.28
N LYS A 70 -2.93 -3.75 14.08
CA LYS A 70 -2.01 -3.29 15.13
C LYS A 70 -2.14 -1.81 15.46
N LYS A 71 -3.11 -1.12 14.87
CA LYS A 71 -3.43 0.31 15.09
C LYS A 71 -2.42 1.30 14.47
N ALA A 72 -1.70 0.89 13.43
CA ALA A 72 -1.01 1.83 12.55
C ALA A 72 -2.03 2.62 11.73
N ILE A 73 -1.81 3.93 11.52
CA ILE A 73 -2.81 4.84 10.92
C ILE A 73 -2.22 5.64 9.76
N GLY A 74 -3.05 5.89 8.75
CA GLY A 74 -2.81 6.84 7.68
C GLY A 74 -1.95 6.31 6.56
N ILE A 75 -1.57 7.21 5.65
CA ILE A 75 -0.82 6.92 4.42
C ILE A 75 0.51 6.20 4.72
N TRP A 76 1.15 6.59 5.81
CA TRP A 76 2.46 6.09 6.23
C TRP A 76 2.39 4.91 7.21
N GLN A 77 1.20 4.48 7.63
CA GLN A 77 1.01 3.48 8.69
C GLN A 77 1.85 3.79 9.95
N ILE A 78 1.80 5.05 10.43
CA ILE A 78 2.50 5.43 11.66
C ILE A 78 1.77 4.85 12.86
N MET A 79 2.54 4.33 13.82
CA MET A 79 2.05 3.92 15.12
C MET A 79 1.85 5.14 16.02
N PRO A 80 0.61 5.48 16.45
CA PRO A 80 0.36 6.74 17.17
C PRO A 80 1.15 6.87 18.49
N ALA A 81 1.28 5.78 19.23
CA ALA A 81 2.03 5.77 20.49
C ALA A 81 3.52 6.09 20.27
N THR A 82 4.11 5.49 19.24
CA THR A 82 5.52 5.74 18.87
C THR A 82 5.70 7.15 18.31
N GLY A 83 4.79 7.61 17.44
CA GLY A 83 4.82 8.97 16.90
C GLY A 83 4.83 10.02 18.02
N LYS A 84 3.92 9.87 19.00
CA LYS A 84 3.87 10.75 20.17
C LYS A 84 5.18 10.75 20.96
N SER A 85 5.79 9.58 21.18
CA SER A 85 7.07 9.49 21.90
C SER A 85 8.23 10.16 21.18
N LEU A 86 8.11 10.35 19.86
CA LEU A 86 9.08 11.03 19.01
C LEU A 86 8.74 12.51 18.77
N GLY A 87 7.69 13.05 19.42
CA GLY A 87 7.27 14.44 19.28
C GLY A 87 6.45 14.72 18.02
N LEU A 88 5.88 13.70 17.39
CA LEU A 88 4.88 13.87 16.33
C LEU A 88 3.50 14.02 16.99
N GLU A 89 2.90 15.20 16.89
CA GLU A 89 1.56 15.53 17.38
C GLU A 89 0.51 15.56 16.26
#